data_AF-A0A5S3Z0E5-F1
#
_entry.id   AF-A0A5S3Z0E5-F1
#
_cell.length_a   1.000
_cell.length_b   1.000
_cell.length_c   1.000
_cell.angle_alpha   90.00
_cell.angle_beta   90.00
_cell.angle_gamma   90.00
#
_symmetry.space_group_name_H-M   'P 1'
#
loop_
_entity.id
_entity.type
_entity.pdbx_description
1 polymer ?
#
loop_
_entity_poly.entity_id
_entity_poly.type
_entity_poly.pdbx_seq_one_letter_code
_entity_poly.pdbx_strand_id
1 'polypeptide(L)'
;IFDKRVGFFADDFVRYSDNQQKVENVQFSVRWRLEPKEGDWEKWKKGELVEPKKPIIYYIDPATPKQWRKYLIAGINDWQAAFEKAGFKNAIRG
;
A
#
# COMPACT_ATOMS: atom_id res chain seq x y z
N ILE A 1 -9.90 -7.64 9.62
CA ILE A 1 -9.55 -8.39 10.85
C ILE A 1 -8.04 -8.59 10.81
N PHE A 2 -7.34 -7.98 11.75
CA PHE A 2 -5.88 -8.04 11.88
C PHE A 2 -5.47 -9.38 12.50
N ASP A 3 -4.47 -10.06 11.92
CA ASP A 3 -3.88 -11.30 12.44
C ASP A 3 -2.41 -11.04 12.76
N LYS A 4 -2.01 -11.26 14.02
CA LYS A 4 -0.66 -10.99 14.53
C LYS A 4 0.44 -11.81 13.84
N ARG A 5 0.09 -12.90 13.15
CA ARG A 5 1.04 -13.73 12.39
C ARG A 5 1.39 -13.14 11.03
N VAL A 6 0.61 -12.17 10.56
CA VAL A 6 0.82 -11.49 9.29
C VAL A 6 1.26 -10.07 9.59
N GLY A 7 2.52 -9.75 9.30
CA GLY A 7 3.16 -8.47 9.61
C GLY A 7 2.62 -7.29 8.80
N PHE A 8 1.33 -7.00 8.92
CA PHE A 8 0.72 -5.76 8.43
C PHE A 8 0.85 -4.66 9.49
N PHE A 9 1.03 -3.42 9.03
CA PHE A 9 0.89 -2.25 9.88
C PHE A 9 -0.56 -2.18 10.37
N ALA A 10 -0.75 -2.17 11.70
CA ALA A 10 -2.05 -2.01 12.34
C ALA A 10 -2.27 -0.53 12.61
N ASP A 11 -3.32 0.05 12.03
CA ASP A 11 -3.87 1.31 12.50
C ASP A 11 -4.90 1.01 13.59
N ASP A 12 -4.74 1.64 14.75
CA ASP A 12 -5.70 1.56 15.84
C ASP A 12 -6.81 2.61 15.59
N PHE A 13 -8.04 2.14 15.35
CA PHE A 13 -9.20 3.01 15.23
C PHE A 13 -10.11 2.82 16.45
N VAL A 14 -10.35 3.93 17.16
CA VAL A 14 -11.22 3.95 18.32
C VAL A 14 -12.63 4.31 17.87
N ARG A 15 -13.57 3.34 17.95
CA ARG A 15 -14.97 3.58 17.59
C ARG A 15 -15.71 4.12 18.80
N TYR A 16 -16.24 5.34 18.69
CA TYR A 16 -17.18 5.90 19.67
C TYR A 16 -18.62 5.69 19.20
N SER A 17 -19.50 5.18 20.08
CA SER A 17 -20.95 5.23 19.89
C SER A 17 -21.65 5.45 21.23
N ASP A 18 -22.76 6.18 21.20
CA ASP A 18 -23.44 6.70 22.40
C ASP A 18 -24.03 5.63 23.34
N ASN A 19 -24.05 4.35 22.93
CA ASN A 19 -24.57 3.24 23.74
C ASN A 19 -23.49 2.28 24.29
N GLN A 20 -22.20 2.62 24.20
CA GLN A 20 -21.10 1.71 24.61
C GLN A 20 -20.58 1.99 26.04
N GLN A 21 -20.64 0.98 26.92
CA GLN A 21 -20.02 1.01 28.27
C GLN A 21 -18.50 0.81 28.26
N LYS A 22 -17.91 0.36 27.14
CA LYS A 22 -16.47 0.21 26.93
C LYS A 22 -16.10 0.57 25.49
N VAL A 23 -14.96 1.21 25.34
CA VAL A 23 -14.36 1.59 24.05
C VAL A 23 -13.88 0.33 23.32
N GLU A 24 -14.32 0.15 22.08
CA GLU A 24 -13.89 -0.96 21.22
C GLU A 24 -12.70 -0.52 20.36
N ASN A 25 -11.52 -1.09 20.63
CA ASN A 25 -10.32 -0.86 19.83
C ASN A 25 -10.36 -1.79 18.61
N VAL A 26 -10.56 -1.22 17.42
CA VAL A 26 -10.55 -1.98 16.16
C VAL A 26 -9.21 -1.80 15.48
N GLN A 27 -8.45 -2.89 15.35
CA GLN A 27 -7.18 -2.90 14.63
C GLN A 27 -7.44 -3.15 13.13
N PHE A 28 -7.11 -2.17 12.30
CA PHE A 28 -7.20 -2.27 10.85
C PHE A 28 -5.84 -2.59 10.26
N SER A 29 -5.76 -3.63 9.42
CA SER A 29 -4.57 -3.86 8.60
C SER A 29 -4.56 -2.87 7.44
N VAL A 30 -3.56 -2.01 7.38
CA VAL A 30 -3.32 -1.15 6.20
C VAL A 30 -2.75 -2.02 5.10
N ARG A 31 -3.56 -2.30 4.08
CA ARG A 31 -3.16 -3.08 2.91
C ARG A 31 -3.53 -2.34 1.64
N TRP A 32 -2.59 -2.29 0.71
CA TRP A 32 -2.85 -1.80 -0.64
C TRP A 32 -3.54 -2.90 -1.44
N ARG A 33 -4.75 -2.62 -1.94
CA ARG A 33 -5.46 -3.53 -2.85
C ARG A 33 -4.91 -3.34 -4.27
N LEU A 34 -3.85 -4.08 -4.58
CA LEU A 34 -3.30 -4.16 -5.94
C LEU A 34 -4.03 -5.23 -6.73
N GLU A 35 -4.63 -4.83 -7.85
CA GLU A 35 -5.33 -5.70 -8.77
C GLU A 35 -4.78 -5.47 -10.18
N PRO A 36 -4.59 -6.52 -10.99
CA PRO A 36 -4.25 -6.37 -12.40
C PRO A 36 -5.28 -5.51 -13.12
N LYS A 37 -4.83 -4.79 -14.16
CA LYS A 37 -5.73 -4.09 -15.08
C LYS A 37 -6.71 -5.09 -15.72
N GLU A 38 -7.90 -4.61 -16.05
CA GLU A 38 -8.91 -5.42 -16.74
C GLU A 38 -8.34 -5.93 -18.06
N GLY A 39 -8.37 -7.27 -18.25
CA GLY A 39 -7.77 -7.96 -19.39
C GLY A 39 -6.37 -8.55 -19.15
N ASP A 40 -5.66 -8.15 -18.10
CA ASP A 40 -4.30 -8.66 -17.82
C ASP A 40 -4.26 -9.75 -16.73
N TRP A 41 -5.42 -10.21 -16.26
CA TRP A 41 -5.54 -11.26 -15.24
C TRP A 41 -4.89 -12.59 -15.65
N GLU A 42 -5.03 -12.99 -16.92
CA GLU A 42 -4.42 -14.23 -17.41
C GLU A 42 -2.90 -14.12 -17.49
N LYS A 43 -2.37 -12.94 -17.86
CA LYS A 43 -0.93 -12.66 -17.90
C LYS A 43 -0.33 -12.67 -16.49
N TRP A 44 -1.02 -12.04 -15.54
CA TRP A 44 -0.60 -12.05 -14.13
C TRP A 44 -0.58 -13.47 -13.57
N LYS A 45 -1.59 -14.29 -13.87
CA LYS A 45 -1.62 -15.71 -13.46
C LYS A 45 -0.50 -16.55 -14.10
N LYS A 46 -0.05 -16.18 -15.30
CA LYS A 46 1.09 -16.81 -15.99
C LYS A 46 2.45 -16.33 -15.45
N GLY A 47 2.47 -15.38 -14.51
CA GLY A 47 3.69 -14.80 -13.95
C GLY A 47 4.29 -13.69 -14.81
N GLU A 48 3.56 -13.17 -15.79
CA GLU A 48 3.98 -12.01 -16.57
C GLU A 48 3.78 -10.72 -15.76
N LEU A 49 4.66 -9.74 -15.96
CA LEU A 49 4.58 -8.43 -15.30
C LEU A 49 3.42 -7.61 -15.86
N VAL A 50 2.42 -7.35 -15.01
CA VAL A 50 1.24 -6.54 -15.37
C VAL A 50 1.25 -5.20 -14.66
N GLU A 51 0.49 -4.23 -15.18
CA GLU A 51 0.28 -2.98 -14.47
C GLU A 51 -0.93 -3.10 -13.53
N PRO A 52 -0.85 -2.56 -12.31
CA PRO A 52 -2.00 -2.53 -11.44
C PRO A 52 -3.03 -1.52 -11.96
N LYS A 53 -4.31 -1.86 -11.81
CA LYS A 53 -5.45 -1.00 -12.10
C LYS A 53 -5.39 0.33 -11.34
N LYS A 54 -4.86 0.30 -10.11
CA LYS A 54 -4.66 1.47 -9.25
C LYS A 54 -3.23 1.43 -8.69
N PRO A 55 -2.29 2.20 -9.27
CA PRO A 55 -0.95 2.32 -8.70
C PRO A 55 -0.99 3.09 -7.37
N ILE A 56 -0.03 2.83 -6.51
CA ILE A 56 0.18 3.53 -5.24
C ILE A 56 0.96 4.82 -5.55
N ILE A 57 0.33 5.97 -5.32
CA ILE A 57 0.94 7.28 -5.56
C ILE A 57 1.27 7.90 -4.21
N TYR A 58 2.54 8.17 -3.97
CA TYR A 58 3.03 8.91 -2.82
C TYR A 58 3.18 10.37 -3.20
N TYR A 59 2.69 11.25 -2.33
CA TYR A 59 2.87 12.68 -2.46
C TYR A 59 3.85 13.14 -1.38
N ILE A 60 4.89 13.85 -1.79
CA ILE A 60 5.81 14.48 -0.86
C ILE A 60 5.29 15.88 -0.53
N ASP A 61 5.17 16.16 0.76
CA ASP A 61 4.71 17.46 1.26
C ASP A 61 5.61 18.59 0.70
N PRO A 62 5.03 19.68 0.15
CA PRO A 62 5.80 20.82 -0.35
C PRO A 62 6.70 21.50 0.70
N ALA A 63 6.43 21.34 2.00
CA ALA A 63 7.28 21.80 3.10
C ALA A 63 8.56 20.98 3.26
N THR A 64 8.64 19.79 2.66
CA THR A 64 9.85 18.95 2.69
C THR A 64 11.02 19.67 2.02
N PRO A 65 12.20 19.80 2.67
CA PRO A 65 13.36 20.45 2.05
C PRO A 65 13.74 19.79 0.72
N LYS A 66 13.97 20.61 -0.32
CA LYS A 66 14.21 20.13 -1.70
C LYS A 66 15.37 19.13 -1.81
N GLN A 67 16.40 19.30 -0.98
CA GLN A 67 17.56 18.41 -0.94
C GLN A 67 17.20 16.95 -0.59
N TRP A 68 16.15 16.74 0.22
CA TRP A 68 15.75 15.40 0.67
C TRP A 68 14.76 14.72 -0.28
N ARG A 69 13.99 15.50 -1.05
CA ARG A 69 12.94 14.97 -1.95
C ARG A 69 13.48 13.90 -2.90
N LYS A 70 14.65 14.13 -3.50
CA LYS A 70 15.29 13.17 -4.41
C LYS A 70 15.52 11.80 -3.74
N TYR A 71 16.02 11.81 -2.51
CA TYR A 71 16.30 10.57 -1.76
C TYR A 71 15.02 9.89 -1.27
N LEU A 72 14.00 10.66 -0.90
CA LEU A 72 12.69 10.11 -0.54
C LEU A 72 12.01 9.44 -1.74
N ILE A 73 12.00 10.09 -2.91
CA ILE A 73 11.48 9.51 -4.15
C ILE A 73 12.28 8.26 -4.51
N ALA A 74 13.61 8.29 -4.39
CA ALA A 74 14.45 7.12 -4.64
C ALA A 74 14.09 5.95 -3.71
N GLY A 75 13.97 6.18 -2.40
CA GLY A 75 13.60 5.14 -1.44
C GLY A 75 12.20 4.56 -1.67
N ILE A 76 11.24 5.39 -2.09
CA ILE A 76 9.91 4.94 -2.52
C ILE A 76 10.00 4.07 -3.78
N ASN A 77 10.80 4.49 -4.76
CA ASN A 77 10.99 3.76 -6.02
C ASN A 77 11.80 2.47 -5.83
N ASP A 78 12.68 2.36 -4.83
CA ASP A 78 13.44 1.15 -4.54
C ASP A 78 12.52 -0.03 -4.18
N TRP A 79 11.33 0.25 -3.64
CA TRP A 79 10.34 -0.78 -3.35
C TRP A 79 9.74 -1.41 -4.61
N GLN A 80 9.90 -0.79 -5.78
CA GLN A 80 9.43 -1.32 -7.05
C GLN A 80 9.90 -2.76 -7.29
N ALA A 81 11.15 -3.08 -6.92
CA ALA A 81 11.70 -4.44 -7.08
C ALA A 81 10.89 -5.49 -6.29
N ALA A 82 10.30 -5.11 -5.15
CA ALA A 82 9.42 -6.01 -4.40
C ALA A 82 8.07 -6.22 -5.12
N PHE A 83 7.52 -5.17 -5.75
CA PHE A 83 6.29 -5.28 -6.52
C PHE A 83 6.47 -6.03 -7.83
N GLU A 84 7.63 -5.91 -8.48
CA GLU A 84 7.98 -6.69 -9.66
C GLU A 84 8.01 -8.19 -9.34
N LYS A 85 8.58 -8.58 -8.19
CA LYS A 85 8.51 -9.97 -7.70
C LYS A 85 7.08 -10.42 -7.39
N ALA A 86 6.19 -9.51 -7.04
CA ALA A 86 4.76 -9.78 -6.87
C ALA A 86 3.97 -9.80 -8.21
N GLY A 87 4.65 -9.64 -9.36
CA GLY A 87 4.05 -9.67 -10.69
C GLY A 87 3.50 -8.31 -11.16
N PHE A 88 3.82 -7.21 -10.46
CA PHE A 88 3.35 -5.88 -10.80
C PHE A 88 4.50 -4.95 -11.21
N LYS A 89 4.42 -4.39 -12.42
CA LYS A 89 5.28 -3.27 -12.84
C LYS A 89 4.57 -1.95 -12.57
N ASN A 90 5.34 -0.89 -12.28
CA ASN A 90 4.79 0.47 -12.06
C ASN A 90 3.79 0.54 -10.91
N ALA A 91 3.97 -0.28 -9.88
CA ALA A 91 3.04 -0.37 -8.77
C ALA A 91 3.14 0.80 -7.79
N ILE A 92 4.33 1.37 -7.62
CA ILE A 92 4.54 2.58 -6.82
C ILE A 92 5.09 3.71 -7.68
N ARG A 93 4.65 4.94 -7.39
CA ARG A 93 5.25 6.19 -7.87
C ARG A 93 5.33 7.20 -6.73
N GLY A 94 6.51 7.78 -6.53
CA GLY A 94 6.75 8.91 -5.61
C GLY A 94 6.97 10.23 -6.31
#